data_AF-A0A0E3S6I6-F1
#
_entry.id   AF-A0A0E3S6I6-F1
#
_cell.length_a   1.000
_cell.length_b   1.000
_cell.length_c   1.000
_cell.angle_alpha   90.00
_cell.angle_beta   90.00
_cell.angle_gamma   90.00
#
_symmetry.space_group_name_H-M   'P 1'
#
loop_
_entity.id
_entity.type
_entity.pdbx_description
1 polymer ?
#
loop_
_entity_poly.entity_id
_entity_poly.type
_entity_poly.pdbx_seq_one_letter_code
_entity_poly.pdbx_strand_id
1 'polypeptide(L)'
;MGNKKFDRIKKTLAILLVLCFVLSVTAASVSAANNSNYGKNKEGQKEGQKDSYKEGQKEGHREGYKDGYKDGKTQGQKDCDKYGIKEIIQKIPTPFNKYSWTKYYNENYNEGYKSGYLEGYSKSRYTCLKK
;
A
#
# COMPACT_ATOMS: atom_id res chain seq x y z
N MET A 1 -55.70 10.55 23.40
CA MET A 1 -55.81 9.98 22.03
C MET A 1 -54.47 9.96 21.27
N GLY A 2 -53.32 9.74 21.96
CA GLY A 2 -51.97 9.83 21.39
C GLY A 2 -51.33 8.49 20.98
N ASN A 3 -51.77 7.36 21.54
CA ASN A 3 -51.07 6.08 21.38
C ASN A 3 -51.38 5.36 20.05
N LYS A 4 -52.54 5.61 19.43
CA LYS A 4 -52.90 4.99 18.14
C LYS A 4 -51.99 5.45 16.98
N LYS A 5 -51.50 6.70 17.01
CA LYS A 5 -50.58 7.21 15.97
C LYS A 5 -49.17 6.64 16.15
N PHE A 6 -48.70 6.56 17.39
CA PHE A 6 -47.37 6.01 17.69
C PHE A 6 -47.30 4.50 17.38
N ASP A 7 -48.35 3.75 17.69
CA ASP A 7 -48.43 2.32 17.35
C ASP A 7 -48.50 2.09 15.84
N ARG A 8 -49.17 2.98 15.08
CA ARG A 8 -49.15 2.93 13.61
C ARG A 8 -47.74 3.19 13.06
N ILE A 9 -47.03 4.19 13.58
CA ILE A 9 -45.65 4.52 13.15
C ILE A 9 -44.70 3.36 13.44
N LYS A 10 -44.77 2.76 14.64
CA LYS A 10 -43.95 1.59 14.98
C LYS A 10 -44.24 0.39 14.07
N LYS A 11 -45.51 0.13 13.76
CA LYS A 11 -45.89 -0.93 12.81
C LYS A 11 -45.36 -0.66 11.41
N THR A 12 -45.43 0.58 10.93
CA THR A 12 -44.87 0.95 9.62
C THR A 12 -43.34 0.79 9.60
N LEU A 13 -42.63 1.21 10.65
CA LEU A 13 -41.18 1.03 10.77
C LEU A 13 -40.77 -0.44 10.86
N ALA A 14 -41.51 -1.26 11.61
CA ALA A 14 -41.23 -2.70 11.69
C ALA A 14 -41.42 -3.40 10.33
N ILE A 15 -42.47 -3.05 9.58
CA ILE A 15 -42.71 -3.57 8.23
C ILE A 15 -41.59 -3.13 7.27
N LEU A 16 -41.15 -1.87 7.35
CA LEU A 16 -40.06 -1.33 6.53
C LEU A 16 -38.72 -2.04 6.84
N LEU A 17 -38.42 -2.29 8.12
CA LEU A 17 -37.22 -3.01 8.53
C LEU A 17 -37.22 -4.47 8.06
N VAL A 18 -38.37 -5.15 8.11
CA VAL A 18 -38.51 -6.51 7.58
C VAL A 18 -38.36 -6.53 6.05
N LEU A 19 -38.94 -5.54 5.34
CA LEU A 19 -38.75 -5.37 3.90
C LEU A 19 -37.28 -5.11 3.53
N CYS A 20 -36.58 -4.24 4.26
CA CYS A 20 -35.15 -4.00 4.07
C CYS A 20 -34.31 -5.25 4.34
N PHE A 21 -34.66 -6.03 5.37
CA PHE A 21 -33.96 -7.28 5.69
C PHE A 21 -34.14 -8.31 4.57
N VAL A 22 -35.35 -8.49 4.04
CA VAL A 22 -35.64 -9.40 2.92
C VAL A 22 -34.94 -8.95 1.63
N LEU A 23 -34.91 -7.64 1.34
CA LEU A 23 -34.20 -7.08 0.19
C LEU A 23 -32.67 -7.24 0.31
N SER A 24 -32.11 -7.12 1.52
CA SER A 24 -30.67 -7.38 1.75
C SER A 24 -30.30 -8.86 1.61
N VAL A 25 -31.26 -9.78 1.84
CA VAL A 25 -31.05 -11.23 1.66
C VAL A 25 -31.15 -11.65 0.19
N THR A 26 -31.68 -10.81 -0.71
CA THR A 26 -31.78 -11.09 -2.16
C THR A 26 -30.79 -10.32 -3.04
N ALA A 27 -30.11 -9.28 -2.53
CA ALA A 27 -29.05 -8.58 -3.25
C ALA A 27 -27.63 -9.13 -2.97
N ALA A 28 -27.51 -10.21 -2.19
CA ALA A 28 -26.24 -10.86 -1.89
C ALA A 28 -26.19 -12.30 -2.42
N SER A 29 -26.51 -12.51 -3.70
CA SER A 29 -26.20 -13.78 -4.39
C SER A 29 -26.22 -13.66 -5.93
N VAL A 30 -25.28 -12.91 -6.48
CA VAL A 30 -24.56 -13.23 -7.74
C VAL A 30 -23.11 -12.83 -7.44
N SER A 31 -22.19 -13.74 -7.15
CA SER A 31 -21.69 -14.73 -8.09
C SER A 31 -21.54 -16.12 -7.46
N ALA A 32 -22.28 -17.08 -8.01
CA ALA A 32 -21.91 -18.48 -7.93
C ALA A 32 -20.70 -18.76 -8.83
N ALA A 33 -19.64 -19.33 -8.26
CA ALA A 33 -19.01 -20.48 -8.87
C ALA A 33 -18.90 -21.54 -7.76
N ASN A 34 -19.74 -22.55 -7.90
CA ASN A 34 -19.91 -23.66 -6.97
C ASN A 34 -18.60 -24.43 -6.79
N ASN A 35 -18.23 -24.77 -5.56
CA ASN A 35 -18.00 -26.19 -5.26
C ASN A 35 -18.04 -26.47 -3.76
N SER A 36 -18.83 -27.48 -3.42
CA SER A 36 -18.81 -28.18 -2.14
C SER A 36 -17.39 -28.54 -1.72
N ASN A 37 -16.98 -28.16 -0.50
CA ASN A 37 -16.34 -29.08 0.43
C ASN A 37 -16.12 -28.41 1.78
N TYR A 38 -16.98 -28.79 2.72
CA TYR A 38 -16.75 -28.65 4.14
C TYR A 38 -15.48 -29.44 4.49
N GLY A 39 -14.38 -28.75 4.79
CA GLY A 39 -13.19 -29.38 5.36
C GLY A 39 -11.84 -29.14 4.68
N LYS A 40 -11.47 -27.92 4.28
CA LYS A 40 -10.06 -27.55 3.95
C LYS A 40 -9.71 -26.06 4.22
N ASN A 41 -10.22 -25.46 5.29
CA ASN A 41 -10.03 -24.02 5.58
C ASN A 41 -9.03 -23.72 6.71
N LYS A 42 -7.77 -24.15 6.57
CA LYS A 42 -6.65 -23.59 7.38
C LYS A 42 -5.39 -23.27 6.57
N GLU A 43 -5.23 -23.85 5.38
CA GLU A 43 -4.03 -23.67 4.55
C GLU A 43 -4.20 -22.57 3.50
N GLY A 44 -5.32 -22.49 2.79
CA GLY A 44 -5.54 -21.49 1.73
C GLY A 44 -5.62 -20.02 2.20
N GLN A 45 -6.12 -19.75 3.42
CA GLN A 45 -6.08 -18.40 4.01
C GLN A 45 -4.65 -17.97 4.38
N LYS A 46 -3.81 -18.90 4.83
CA LYS A 46 -2.40 -18.62 5.14
C LYS A 46 -1.61 -18.34 3.87
N GLU A 47 -1.88 -19.05 2.78
CA GLU A 47 -1.19 -18.86 1.49
C GLU A 47 -1.59 -17.53 0.82
N GLY A 48 -2.89 -17.24 0.69
CA GLY A 48 -3.35 -15.97 0.09
C GLY A 48 -2.86 -14.73 0.85
N GLN A 49 -2.79 -14.80 2.19
CA GLN A 49 -2.22 -13.72 3.00
C GLN A 49 -0.69 -13.62 2.87
N LYS A 50 0.02 -14.74 2.70
CA LYS A 50 1.47 -14.77 2.46
C LYS A 50 1.84 -14.17 1.11
N ASP A 51 1.04 -14.43 0.09
CA ASP A 51 1.32 -14.00 -1.27
C ASP A 51 1.04 -12.51 -1.44
N SER A 52 -0.09 -11.99 -0.95
CA SER A 52 -0.32 -10.54 -0.90
C SER A 52 0.72 -9.78 -0.06
N TYR A 53 1.22 -10.38 1.03
CA TYR A 53 2.28 -9.80 1.86
C TYR A 53 3.64 -9.75 1.13
N LYS A 54 4.03 -10.84 0.45
CA LYS A 54 5.25 -10.89 -0.36
C LYS A 54 5.21 -9.94 -1.56
N GLU A 55 4.04 -9.77 -2.17
CA GLU A 55 3.89 -8.90 -3.34
C GLU A 55 3.93 -7.43 -2.93
N GLY A 56 3.26 -7.05 -1.83
CA GLY A 56 3.39 -5.72 -1.23
C GLY A 56 4.82 -5.39 -0.77
N GLN A 57 5.59 -6.40 -0.33
CA GLN A 57 7.02 -6.25 0.00
C GLN A 57 7.86 -5.85 -1.21
N LYS A 58 7.68 -6.59 -2.31
CA LYS A 58 8.42 -6.35 -3.56
C LYS A 58 8.07 -5.00 -4.15
N GLU A 59 6.79 -4.61 -4.10
CA GLU A 59 6.35 -3.35 -4.70
C GLU A 59 6.87 -2.14 -3.92
N GLY A 60 6.73 -2.12 -2.59
CA GLY A 60 7.25 -1.02 -1.77
C GLY A 60 8.75 -0.80 -1.97
N HIS A 61 9.55 -1.87 -1.91
CA HIS A 61 10.99 -1.78 -2.17
C HIS A 61 11.31 -1.30 -3.60
N ARG A 62 10.57 -1.79 -4.61
CA ARG A 62 10.80 -1.41 -6.00
C ARG A 62 10.47 0.06 -6.26
N GLU A 63 9.36 0.55 -5.73
CA GLU A 63 8.96 1.96 -5.80
C GLU A 63 10.00 2.84 -5.10
N GLY A 64 10.35 2.50 -3.86
CA GLY A 64 11.37 3.20 -3.09
C GLY A 64 12.68 3.28 -3.86
N TYR A 65 13.16 2.16 -4.42
CA TYR A 65 14.38 2.12 -5.20
C TYR A 65 14.37 3.07 -6.40
N LYS A 66 13.27 3.14 -7.16
CA LYS A 66 13.16 4.05 -8.32
C LYS A 66 13.26 5.52 -7.88
N ASP A 67 12.55 5.88 -6.82
CA ASP A 67 12.55 7.25 -6.30
C ASP A 67 13.93 7.62 -5.75
N GLY A 68 14.50 6.73 -4.93
CA GLY A 68 15.84 6.87 -4.38
C GLY A 68 16.88 7.05 -5.48
N TYR A 69 16.86 6.22 -6.53
CA TYR A 69 17.80 6.31 -7.64
C TYR A 69 17.75 7.66 -8.36
N LYS A 70 16.55 8.20 -8.57
CA LYS A 70 16.38 9.52 -9.19
C LYS A 70 16.97 10.63 -8.32
N ASP A 71 16.69 10.60 -7.03
CA ASP A 71 17.17 11.61 -6.08
C ASP A 71 18.68 11.50 -5.87
N GLY A 72 19.20 10.28 -5.74
CA GLY A 72 20.63 9.99 -5.66
C GLY A 72 21.38 10.49 -6.87
N LYS A 73 20.89 10.22 -8.10
CA LYS A 73 21.49 10.73 -9.33
C LYS A 73 21.54 12.26 -9.34
N THR A 74 20.44 12.90 -8.95
CA THR A 74 20.35 14.37 -8.90
C THR A 74 21.34 14.95 -7.91
N GLN A 75 21.45 14.38 -6.72
CA GLN A 75 22.39 14.85 -5.71
C GLN A 75 23.84 14.57 -6.12
N GLY A 76 24.14 13.39 -6.67
CA GLY A 76 25.47 13.03 -7.14
C GLY A 76 26.00 13.97 -8.22
N GLN A 77 25.13 14.46 -9.12
CA GLN A 77 25.51 15.49 -10.09
C GLN A 77 25.81 16.83 -9.41
N LYS A 78 24.90 17.33 -8.55
CA LYS A 78 25.10 18.58 -7.79
C LYS A 78 26.42 18.58 -7.00
N ASP A 79 26.69 17.45 -6.36
CA ASP A 79 27.87 17.23 -5.55
C ASP A 79 29.14 17.15 -6.39
N CYS A 80 29.05 16.57 -7.60
CA CYS A 80 30.14 16.63 -8.58
C CYS A 80 30.42 18.06 -9.02
N ASP A 81 29.39 18.82 -9.42
CA ASP A 81 29.54 20.19 -9.91
C ASP A 81 30.13 21.11 -8.84
N LYS A 82 29.74 20.92 -7.58
CA LYS A 82 30.18 21.76 -6.46
C LYS A 82 31.53 21.36 -5.87
N TYR A 83 31.85 20.06 -5.80
CA TYR A 83 32.99 19.58 -5.02
C TYR A 83 33.96 18.68 -5.79
N GLY A 84 33.69 18.38 -7.06
CA GLY A 84 34.54 17.55 -7.91
C GLY A 84 34.80 16.19 -7.26
N ILE A 85 36.07 15.74 -7.23
CA ILE A 85 36.47 14.42 -6.72
C ILE A 85 36.21 14.19 -5.22
N LYS A 86 35.96 15.24 -4.42
CA LYS A 86 35.77 15.09 -2.97
C LYS A 86 34.51 14.30 -2.65
N GLU A 87 34.63 13.30 -1.77
CA GLU A 87 33.50 12.50 -1.28
C GLU A 87 32.79 13.21 -0.12
N ILE A 88 31.46 13.21 -0.15
CA ILE A 88 30.64 14.13 0.66
C ILE A 88 29.26 13.57 1.02
N ILE A 89 28.98 12.28 0.81
CA ILE A 89 27.71 11.71 1.29
C ILE A 89 27.73 11.70 2.83
N GLN A 90 27.17 12.73 3.44
CA GLN A 90 27.08 12.83 4.90
C GLN A 90 25.83 12.12 5.42
N LYS A 91 24.72 12.19 4.67
CA LYS A 91 23.43 11.60 5.06
C LYS A 91 22.56 11.33 3.85
N ILE A 92 21.97 10.13 3.79
CA ILE A 92 20.89 9.82 2.84
C ILE A 92 19.60 10.48 3.34
N PRO A 93 18.91 11.29 2.52
CA PRO A 93 17.63 11.87 2.91
C PRO A 93 16.60 10.77 3.22
N THR A 94 15.79 10.98 4.25
CA THR A 94 14.64 10.12 4.52
C THR A 94 13.52 10.51 3.56
N PRO A 95 12.97 9.56 2.78
CA PRO A 95 11.93 9.92 1.83
C PRO A 95 10.60 10.20 2.55
N PHE A 96 9.68 10.85 1.83
CA PHE A 96 8.37 11.17 2.37
C PHE A 96 7.49 9.92 2.42
N ASN A 97 6.99 9.59 3.62
CA ASN A 97 6.10 8.46 3.85
C ASN A 97 4.64 8.92 3.94
N LYS A 98 3.76 8.29 3.17
CA LYS A 98 2.32 8.61 3.20
C LYS A 98 1.67 7.96 4.42
N TYR A 99 0.79 8.70 5.11
CA TYR A 99 0.04 8.18 6.27
C TYR A 99 -0.81 6.94 5.92
N SER A 100 -1.27 6.86 4.66
CA SER A 100 -2.10 5.75 4.17
C SER A 100 -1.31 4.45 3.97
N TRP A 101 0.03 4.50 4.00
CA TRP A 101 0.87 3.32 3.81
C TRP A 101 0.94 2.49 5.09
N THR A 102 0.92 1.17 4.92
CA THR A 102 1.17 0.26 6.04
C THR A 102 2.58 0.48 6.57
N LYS A 103 2.79 0.26 7.87
CA LYS A 103 4.14 0.31 8.48
C LYS A 103 5.15 -0.53 7.69
N TYR A 104 4.72 -1.72 7.27
CA TYR A 104 5.54 -2.63 6.49
C TYR A 104 5.90 -2.08 5.10
N TYR A 105 4.95 -1.50 4.38
CA TYR A 105 5.24 -0.88 3.08
C TYR A 105 6.23 0.28 3.24
N ASN A 106 6.02 1.14 4.26
CA ASN A 106 6.94 2.24 4.58
C ASN A 106 8.37 1.73 4.82
N GLU A 107 8.54 0.66 5.61
CA GLU A 107 9.86 0.07 5.88
C GLU A 107 10.53 -0.41 4.59
N ASN A 108 9.83 -1.21 3.76
CA ASN A 108 10.40 -1.72 2.51
C ASN A 108 10.69 -0.59 1.51
N TYR A 109 9.81 0.40 1.42
CA TYR A 109 10.02 1.59 0.59
C TYR A 109 11.25 2.37 1.04
N ASN A 110 11.41 2.61 2.35
CA ASN A 110 12.59 3.29 2.88
C ASN A 110 13.89 2.53 2.58
N GLU A 111 13.88 1.20 2.69
CA GLU A 111 15.06 0.37 2.36
C GLU A 111 15.38 0.37 0.86
N GLY A 112 14.35 0.25 0.03
CA GLY A 112 14.48 0.41 -1.42
C GLY A 112 15.05 1.76 -1.78
N TYR A 113 14.52 2.83 -1.19
CA TYR A 113 14.95 4.21 -1.41
C TYR A 113 16.42 4.41 -1.06
N LYS A 114 16.89 3.95 0.11
CA LYS A 114 18.31 4.02 0.48
C LYS A 114 19.20 3.34 -0.54
N SER A 115 18.80 2.14 -0.96
CA SER A 115 19.55 1.33 -1.93
C SER A 115 19.64 2.03 -3.29
N GLY A 116 18.50 2.49 -3.82
CA GLY A 116 18.44 3.23 -5.07
C GLY A 116 19.25 4.52 -5.01
N TYR A 117 19.15 5.26 -3.91
CA TYR A 117 19.86 6.53 -3.71
C TYR A 117 21.37 6.36 -3.81
N LEU A 118 21.94 5.38 -3.10
CA LEU A 118 23.38 5.12 -3.13
C LEU A 118 23.86 4.73 -4.54
N GLU A 119 23.10 3.88 -5.24
CA GLU A 119 23.46 3.45 -6.59
C GLU A 119 23.39 4.62 -7.58
N GLY A 120 22.28 5.36 -7.58
CA GLY A 120 22.07 6.51 -8.44
C GLY A 120 23.14 7.59 -8.21
N TYR A 121 23.45 7.86 -6.95
CA TYR A 121 24.50 8.81 -6.55
C TYR A 121 25.86 8.37 -7.08
N SER A 122 26.28 7.14 -6.76
CA SER A 122 27.60 6.62 -7.13
C SER A 122 27.78 6.59 -8.65
N LYS A 123 26.76 6.16 -9.38
CA LYS A 123 26.78 6.13 -10.84
C LYS A 123 26.86 7.52 -11.46
N SER A 124 26.13 8.49 -10.89
CA SER A 124 26.18 9.88 -11.38
C SER A 124 27.55 10.50 -11.13
N ARG A 125 28.12 10.30 -9.94
CA ARG A 125 29.47 10.76 -9.56
C ARG A 125 30.53 10.17 -10.48
N TYR A 126 30.51 8.85 -10.67
CA TYR A 126 31.45 8.16 -11.56
C TYR A 126 31.38 8.73 -12.99
N THR A 127 30.16 8.88 -13.52
CA THR A 127 29.95 9.39 -14.88
C THR A 127 30.41 10.84 -15.02
N CYS A 128 30.19 11.67 -14.00
CA CYS A 128 30.61 13.06 -14.00
C CYS A 128 32.14 13.21 -13.94
N LEU A 129 32.81 12.44 -13.08
CA LEU A 129 34.27 12.50 -12.90
C LEU A 129 35.07 11.84 -14.03
N LYS A 130 34.42 11.06 -14.89
CA LYS A 130 35.04 10.46 -16.08
C LYS A 130 35.16 11.44 -17.25
N LYS A 131 34.40 12.54 -17.23
CA LYS A 131 34.47 13.60 -18.25
C LYS A 131 35.68 14.48 -18.01
#